data_AF-A0A964HGQ7-F1
#
_entry.id   AF-A0A964HGQ7-F1
#
_cell.length_a   1.000
_cell.length_b   1.000
_cell.length_c   1.000
_cell.angle_alpha   90.00
_cell.angle_beta   90.00
_cell.angle_gamma   90.00
#
_symmetry.space_group_name_H-M   'P 1'
#
loop_
_entity.id
_entity.type
_entity.pdbx_description
1 polymer ?
#
loop_
_entity_poly.entity_id
_entity_poly.type
_entity_poly.pdbx_seq_one_letter_code
_entity_poly.pdbx_strand_id
1 'polypeptide(L)'
;MPSSLTSPWNILLTPLAGFVLFTGAAYLLYRLGGAMAPKLKDAGGKLDAYACGEAVPNKQWHVGYRLFFYAALFFTMMHVAALVIATIPGGSLAFALLGIIYLLMITLSIMALILK
;
A
#
# COMPACT_ATOMS: atom_id res chain seq x y z
N MET A 1 32.94 12.93 -0.93
CA MET A 1 31.98 12.11 -0.15
C MET A 1 31.42 13.00 0.93
N PRO A 2 30.09 13.25 0.99
CA PRO A 2 29.55 14.17 1.97
C PRO A 2 29.73 13.60 3.39
N SER A 3 30.28 14.41 4.29
CA SER A 3 30.60 14.10 5.69
C SER A 3 29.38 13.70 6.54
N SER A 4 28.16 13.86 6.03
CA SER A 4 26.90 13.48 6.68
C SER A 4 26.70 11.96 6.81
N LEU A 5 27.44 11.13 6.06
CA LEU A 5 27.24 9.68 6.04
C LEU A 5 27.89 8.91 7.22
N THR A 6 28.67 9.57 8.07
CA THR A 6 29.45 8.92 9.16
C THR A 6 28.81 9.03 10.55
N SER A 7 27.66 9.70 10.67
CA SER A 7 26.96 9.83 11.94
C SER A 7 26.28 8.51 12.33
N PRO A 8 26.41 8.04 13.59
CA PRO A 8 25.73 6.83 14.07
C PRO A 8 24.20 6.93 13.95
N TRP A 9 23.65 8.14 13.87
CA TRP A 9 22.22 8.42 13.70
C TRP A 9 21.66 8.04 12.32
N ASN A 10 22.52 7.79 11.32
CA ASN A 10 22.07 7.40 9.98
C ASN A 10 21.37 6.04 9.93
N ILE A 11 21.54 5.21 10.97
CA ILE A 11 20.83 3.92 11.05
C ILE A 11 19.30 4.12 11.08
N LEU A 12 18.82 5.24 11.63
CA LEU A 12 17.40 5.59 11.66
C LEU A 12 16.84 5.92 10.26
N LEU A 13 17.69 6.32 9.32
CA LEU A 13 17.30 6.63 7.94
C LEU A 13 17.24 5.39 7.04
N THR A 14 17.60 4.21 7.56
CA THR A 14 17.45 2.96 6.80
C THR A 14 15.96 2.59 6.70
N PRO A 15 15.49 2.09 5.53
CA PRO A 15 14.07 1.76 5.33
C PRO A 15 13.51 0.80 6.39
N LEU A 16 14.31 -0.18 6.83
CA LEU A 16 13.90 -1.15 7.84
C LEU A 16 13.77 -0.54 9.23
N ALA A 17 14.73 0.28 9.66
CA ALA A 17 14.66 0.94 10.97
C ALA A 17 13.49 1.92 11.03
N GLY A 18 13.28 2.69 9.97
CA GLY A 18 12.12 3.59 9.84
C GLY A 18 10.80 2.83 9.94
N PHE A 19 10.65 1.73 9.20
CA PHE A 19 9.45 0.89 9.25
C PHE A 19 9.14 0.42 10.68
N VAL A 20 10.11 -0.18 11.38
CA VAL A 20 9.92 -0.67 12.76
C VAL A 20 9.55 0.46 13.71
N LEU A 21 10.21 1.61 13.59
CA LEU A 21 9.95 2.77 14.45
C LEU A 21 8.53 3.32 14.25
N PHE A 22 8.09 3.53 13.02
CA PHE A 22 6.76 4.06 12.74
C PHE A 22 5.65 3.06 13.06
N THR A 23 5.86 1.77 12.77
CA THR A 23 4.91 0.71 13.17
C THR A 23 4.82 0.62 14.69
N GLY A 24 5.95 0.69 15.40
CA GLY A 24 5.99 0.73 16.86
C GLY A 24 5.24 1.93 17.41
N ALA A 25 5.47 3.13 16.85
CA ALA A 25 4.76 4.34 17.24
C ALA A 25 3.23 4.23 17.00
N ALA A 26 2.81 3.75 15.84
CA ALA A 26 1.39 3.52 15.53
C ALA A 26 0.75 2.51 16.49
N TYR A 27 1.45 1.43 16.82
CA TYR A 27 1.00 0.44 17.78
C TYR A 27 0.85 1.00 19.20
N LEU A 28 1.81 1.82 19.64
CA LEU A 28 1.74 2.50 20.92
C LEU A 28 0.56 3.47 20.97
N LEU A 29 0.33 4.25 19.91
CA LEU A 29 -0.83 5.13 19.81
C LEU A 29 -2.15 4.36 19.86
N TYR A 30 -2.24 3.23 19.16
CA TYR A 30 -3.39 2.35 19.21
C TYR A 30 -3.66 1.81 20.62
N ARG A 31 -2.61 1.35 21.33
CA ARG A 31 -2.73 0.88 22.71
C ARG A 31 -3.09 1.97 23.69
N LEU A 32 -2.49 3.15 23.56
CA LEU A 32 -2.82 4.30 24.39
C LEU A 32 -4.27 4.72 24.17
N GLY A 33 -4.72 4.78 22.92
CA GLY A 33 -6.12 5.03 22.58
C GLY A 33 -7.07 4.01 23.22
N GLY A 34 -6.74 2.72 23.13
CA GLY A 34 -7.52 1.66 23.78
C GLY A 34 -7.49 1.70 25.32
N ALA A 35 -6.38 2.13 25.92
CA ALA A 35 -6.25 2.27 27.37
C ALA A 35 -7.00 3.48 27.93
N MET A 36 -7.07 4.58 27.16
CA MET A 36 -7.82 5.78 27.53
C MET A 36 -9.33 5.66 27.26
N ALA A 37 -9.73 4.78 26.34
CA ALA A 37 -11.13 4.58 25.99
C ALA A 37 -11.93 3.89 27.13
N PRO A 38 -13.19 4.30 27.36
CA PRO A 38 -14.09 3.57 28.24
C PRO A 38 -14.28 2.12 27.76
N LYS A 39 -14.33 1.16 28.70
CA LYS A 39 -14.58 -0.24 28.37
C LYS A 39 -15.93 -0.38 27.67
N LEU A 40 -15.93 -1.09 26.55
CA LEU A 40 -17.14 -1.41 25.81
C LEU A 40 -18.11 -2.19 26.72
N LYS A 41 -19.34 -1.70 26.84
CA LYS A 41 -20.45 -2.43 27.44
C LYS A 41 -21.43 -2.75 26.34
N ASP A 42 -21.76 -4.03 26.20
CA ASP A 42 -22.71 -4.51 25.21
C ASP A 42 -24.12 -4.07 25.65
N ALA A 43 -24.61 -2.99 25.04
CA ALA A 43 -25.86 -2.36 25.42
C ALA A 43 -26.47 -1.64 24.22
N GLY A 44 -27.75 -1.93 23.92
CA GLY A 44 -28.58 -1.15 23.01
C GLY A 44 -28.03 -1.04 21.58
N GLY A 45 -27.62 -2.15 20.98
CA GLY A 45 -27.18 -2.21 19.58
C GLY A 45 -25.88 -1.48 19.26
N LYS A 46 -25.03 -1.18 20.26
CA LYS A 46 -23.71 -0.57 20.05
C LYS A 46 -22.79 -1.34 19.11
N LEU A 47 -23.02 -2.65 18.99
CA LEU A 47 -22.28 -3.55 18.11
C LEU A 47 -23.02 -3.84 16.80
N ASP A 48 -24.26 -3.37 16.66
CA ASP A 48 -25.05 -3.58 15.46
C ASP A 48 -24.58 -2.64 14.36
N ALA A 49 -24.60 -3.12 13.12
CA ALA A 49 -24.29 -2.30 11.97
C ALA A 49 -25.29 -1.15 11.86
N TYR A 50 -24.81 0.05 11.50
CA TYR A 50 -25.69 1.18 11.31
C TYR A 50 -26.64 0.93 10.13
N ALA A 51 -27.91 0.76 10.43
CA ALA A 51 -28.97 0.54 9.45
C ALA A 51 -30.25 1.29 9.83
N CYS A 52 -30.11 2.53 10.32
CA CYS A 52 -31.25 3.35 10.76
C CYS A 52 -32.17 2.66 11.80
N GLY A 53 -31.63 1.71 12.58
CA GLY A 53 -32.38 0.91 13.56
C GLY A 53 -33.04 -0.36 12.99
N GLU A 54 -32.85 -0.67 11.71
CA GLU A 54 -33.37 -1.89 11.10
C GLU A 54 -32.44 -3.09 11.32
N ALA A 55 -33.03 -4.27 11.51
CA ALA A 55 -32.29 -5.53 11.56
C ALA A 55 -31.84 -5.93 10.16
N VAL A 56 -30.68 -5.46 9.73
CA VAL A 56 -30.09 -5.85 8.45
C VAL A 56 -29.57 -7.29 8.53
N PRO A 57 -29.98 -8.18 7.62
CA PRO A 57 -29.40 -9.51 7.56
C PRO A 57 -27.91 -9.39 7.24
N ASN A 58 -27.09 -10.18 7.92
CA ASN A 58 -25.64 -10.22 7.77
C ASN A 58 -25.24 -10.91 6.45
N LYS A 59 -25.74 -10.39 5.33
CA LYS A 59 -25.50 -10.90 3.99
C LYS A 59 -24.34 -10.12 3.40
N GLN A 60 -23.32 -10.84 2.95
CA GLN A 60 -22.21 -10.23 2.24
C GLN A 60 -22.73 -9.64 0.91
N TRP A 61 -22.72 -8.32 0.81
CA TRP A 61 -23.08 -7.59 -0.39
C TRP A 61 -21.91 -7.67 -1.37
N HIS A 62 -22.09 -8.41 -2.47
CA HIS A 62 -21.13 -8.42 -3.56
C HIS A 62 -21.37 -7.16 -4.40
N VAL A 63 -20.75 -6.05 -4.01
CA VAL A 63 -20.74 -4.84 -4.84
C VAL A 63 -20.05 -5.17 -6.16
N GLY A 64 -20.56 -4.65 -7.27
CA GLY A 64 -19.94 -4.87 -8.59
C GLY A 64 -18.55 -4.25 -8.66
N TYR A 65 -17.50 -5.00 -8.32
CA TYR A 65 -16.12 -4.53 -8.29
C TYR A 65 -15.45 -4.41 -9.67
N ARG A 66 -16.20 -4.47 -10.76
CA ARG A 66 -15.64 -4.53 -12.12
C ARG A 66 -14.69 -3.36 -12.40
N LEU A 67 -15.10 -2.12 -12.13
CA LEU A 67 -14.25 -0.93 -12.29
C LEU A 67 -13.06 -0.91 -11.32
N PHE A 68 -13.27 -1.33 -10.07
CA PHE A 68 -12.21 -1.42 -9.08
C PHE A 68 -11.12 -2.42 -9.49
N PHE A 69 -11.51 -3.58 -10.04
CA PHE A 69 -10.56 -4.59 -10.52
C PHE A 69 -9.68 -4.07 -11.65
N TYR A 70 -10.23 -3.34 -12.62
CA TYR A 70 -9.42 -2.72 -13.68
C TYR A 70 -8.44 -1.69 -13.12
N ALA A 71 -8.89 -0.83 -12.19
CA ALA A 71 -8.03 0.14 -11.55
C ALA A 71 -6.91 -0.52 -10.71
N ALA A 72 -7.22 -1.57 -9.97
CA ALA A 72 -6.26 -2.30 -9.15
C ALA A 72 -5.20 -3.02 -10.00
N LEU A 73 -5.60 -3.68 -11.08
CA LEU A 73 -4.66 -4.34 -12.01
C LEU A 73 -3.78 -3.33 -12.74
N PHE A 74 -4.35 -2.21 -13.18
CA PHE A 74 -3.58 -1.11 -13.76
C PHE A 74 -2.55 -0.56 -12.77
N PHE A 75 -2.97 -0.26 -11.54
CA PHE A 75 -2.10 0.28 -10.50
C PHE A 75 -0.95 -0.67 -10.16
N THR A 76 -1.25 -1.96 -9.99
CA THR A 76 -0.23 -2.98 -9.66
C THR A 76 0.81 -3.14 -10.78
N MET A 77 0.38 -3.21 -12.04
CA MET A 77 1.31 -3.24 -13.18
C MET A 77 2.20 -1.99 -13.22
N MET A 78 1.61 -0.81 -13.02
CA MET A 78 2.39 0.43 -13.01
C MET A 78 3.35 0.54 -11.83
N HIS A 79 2.95 0.06 -10.67
CA HIS A 79 3.79 0.03 -9.48
C HIS A 79 5.01 -0.88 -9.67
N VAL A 80 4.80 -2.08 -10.21
CA VAL A 80 5.90 -3.02 -10.53
C VAL A 80 6.78 -2.44 -11.65
N ALA A 81 6.22 -1.75 -12.63
CA ALA A 81 6.97 -1.06 -13.67
C ALA A 81 7.96 -0.06 -13.05
N ALA A 82 7.47 0.81 -12.17
CA ALA A 82 8.27 1.82 -11.50
C ALA A 82 9.36 1.20 -10.62
N LEU A 83 9.03 0.14 -9.86
CA LEU A 83 9.99 -0.55 -8.99
C LEU A 83 11.12 -1.20 -9.79
N VAL A 84 10.81 -1.86 -10.90
CA VAL A 84 11.84 -2.48 -11.76
C VAL A 84 12.72 -1.40 -12.39
N ILE A 85 12.14 -0.34 -12.97
CA ILE A 85 12.96 0.73 -13.58
C ILE A 85 13.83 1.44 -12.55
N ALA A 86 13.34 1.68 -11.35
CA ALA A 86 14.12 2.31 -10.28
C ALA A 86 15.27 1.44 -9.77
N THR A 87 15.23 0.12 -9.96
CA THR A 87 16.25 -0.83 -9.48
C THR A 87 17.23 -1.26 -10.56
N ILE A 88 17.04 -0.88 -11.82
CA ILE A 88 17.99 -1.16 -12.89
C ILE A 88 19.28 -0.35 -12.65
N PRO A 89 20.47 -1.00 -12.60
CA PRO A 89 21.73 -0.30 -12.47
C PRO A 89 22.02 0.54 -13.72
N GLY A 90 22.36 1.81 -13.53
CA GLY A 90 22.77 2.70 -14.61
C GLY A 90 24.18 2.40 -15.15
N GLY A 91 24.50 2.94 -16.32
CA GLY A 91 25.88 2.98 -16.84
C GLY A 91 26.22 2.03 -17.98
N SER A 92 25.34 1.09 -18.35
CA SER A 92 25.49 0.25 -19.54
C SER A 92 24.33 0.42 -20.52
N LEU A 93 24.65 0.50 -21.81
CA LEU A 93 23.66 0.57 -22.89
C LEU A 93 22.74 -0.67 -22.91
N ALA A 94 23.25 -1.83 -22.50
CA ALA A 94 22.45 -3.06 -22.41
C ALA A 94 21.34 -2.96 -21.36
N PHE A 95 21.61 -2.37 -20.19
CA PHE A 95 20.61 -2.17 -19.13
C PHE A 95 19.57 -1.12 -19.53
N ALA A 96 19.99 -0.06 -20.24
CA ALA A 96 19.07 0.93 -20.79
C ALA A 96 18.10 0.31 -21.81
N LEU A 97 18.62 -0.51 -22.74
CA LEU A 97 17.79 -1.24 -23.71
C LEU A 97 16.80 -2.19 -23.04
N LEU A 98 17.24 -2.93 -22.02
CA LEU A 98 16.35 -3.82 -21.24
C LEU A 98 15.20 -3.02 -20.61
N GLY A 99 15.50 -1.89 -19.97
CA GLY A 99 14.47 -1.01 -19.38
C GLY A 99 13.46 -0.51 -20.41
N ILE A 100 13.91 -0.11 -21.60
CA ILE A 100 13.04 0.35 -22.69
C ILE A 100 12.13 -0.79 -23.19
N ILE A 101 12.69 -1.98 -23.45
CA ILE A 101 11.92 -3.14 -23.91
C ILE A 101 10.87 -3.54 -22.86
N TYR A 102 11.26 -3.53 -21.58
CA TYR A 102 10.35 -3.80 -20.47
C TYR A 102 9.19 -2.80 -20.40
N LEU A 103 9.48 -1.50 -20.52
CA LEU A 103 8.43 -0.46 -20.55
C LEU A 103 7.49 -0.60 -21.75
N LEU A 104 8.01 -0.98 -22.92
CA LEU A 104 7.19 -1.27 -24.09
C LEU A 104 6.24 -2.45 -23.82
N MET A 105 6.74 -3.56 -23.26
CA MET A 105 5.89 -4.71 -22.92
C MET A 105 4.82 -4.37 -21.89
N ILE A 106 5.14 -3.56 -20.88
CA ILE A 106 4.15 -3.10 -19.89
C ILE A 106 3.10 -2.21 -20.54
N THR A 107 3.51 -1.29 -21.41
CA THR A 107 2.58 -0.42 -22.13
C THR A 107 1.62 -1.25 -22.97
N LEU A 108 2.10 -2.27 -23.69
CA LEU A 108 1.26 -3.19 -24.44
C LEU A 108 0.29 -3.97 -23.52
N SER A 109 0.75 -4.40 -22.36
CA SER A 109 -0.06 -5.12 -21.38
C SER A 109 -1.18 -4.24 -20.81
N ILE A 110 -0.88 -2.98 -20.51
CA ILE A 110 -1.85 -1.98 -20.06
C ILE A 110 -2.87 -1.67 -21.17
N MET A 111 -2.40 -1.48 -22.40
CA MET A 111 -3.28 -1.26 -23.55
C MET A 111 -4.24 -2.44 -23.73
N ALA A 112 -3.75 -3.68 -23.65
CA ALA A 112 -4.59 -4.87 -23.74
C ALA A 112 -5.62 -4.98 -22.59
N LEU A 113 -5.33 -4.42 -21.41
CA LEU A 113 -6.28 -4.36 -20.30
C LEU A 113 -7.37 -3.31 -20.53
N ILE A 114 -7.02 -2.15 -21.09
CA ILE A 114 -7.95 -1.02 -21.31
C ILE A 114 -8.83 -1.24 -22.56
N LEU A 115 -8.28 -1.85 -23.61
CA LEU A 115 -8.98 -2.13 -24.88
C LEU A 115 -9.95 -3.34 -24.79
N LYS A 116 -10.04 -3.99 -23.63
CA LYS A 116 -10.91 -5.15 -23.37
C LYS A 116 -12.26 -4.75 -22.76
#